data_AF-A0A0F9N831-F1
#
_entry.id   AF-A0A0F9N831-F1
#
_cell.length_a   1.000
_cell.length_b   1.000
_cell.length_c   1.000
_cell.angle_alpha   90.00
_cell.angle_beta   90.00
_cell.angle_gamma   90.00
#
_symmetry.space_group_name_H-M   'P 1'
#
loop_
_entity.id
_entity.type
_entity.pdbx_description
1 polymer ?
#
loop_
_entity_poly.entity_id
_entity_poly.type
_entity_poly.pdbx_seq_one_letter_code
_entity_poly.pdbx_strand_id
1 'polypeptide(L)' 'MVIMIKLEQNYLCLECDKEFKNELKLAVCPECLKKEIENYKKGIPPKYVTVSLFLKKNKA' A
#
# COMPACT_ATOMS: atom_id res chain seq x y z
N MET A 1 -26.93 15.15 17.24
CA MET A 1 -26.24 14.77 15.98
C MET A 1 -24.75 14.76 16.24
N VAL A 2 -24.11 13.59 16.29
CA VAL A 2 -22.66 13.50 16.43
C VAL A 2 -22.08 13.67 15.03
N ILE A 3 -21.43 14.81 14.77
CA ILE A 3 -20.76 15.08 13.50
C ILE A 3 -19.50 14.21 13.51
N MET A 4 -19.54 13.08 12.80
CA MET A 4 -18.39 12.19 12.67
C MET A 4 -17.41 12.82 11.67
N ILE A 5 -16.49 13.65 12.18
CA ILE A 5 -15.44 14.29 11.38
C ILE A 5 -14.48 13.18 10.94
N LYS A 6 -14.58 12.75 9.67
CA LYS A 6 -13.67 11.78 9.08
C LYS A 6 -12.34 12.49 8.82
N LEU A 7 -11.40 12.42 9.76
CA LEU A 7 -10.03 12.90 9.55
C LEU A 7 -9.41 12.10 8.39
N GLU A 8 -9.25 12.75 7.24
CA GLU A 8 -8.49 12.20 6.12
C GLU A 8 -7.01 12.18 6.51
N GLN A 9 -6.55 11.03 7.03
CA GLN A 9 -5.13 10.81 7.31
C GLN A 9 -4.40 10.57 5.99
N ASN A 10 -3.62 11.57 5.56
CA ASN A 10 -2.63 11.39 4.50
C ASN A 10 -1.36 10.79 5.12
N TYR A 11 -0.79 9.80 4.42
CA TYR A 11 0.42 9.09 4.79
C TYR A 11 1.54 9.49 3.84
N LEU A 12 2.76 9.66 4.35
CA LEU A 12 3.93 9.90 3.52
C LEU A 12 4.59 8.55 3.16
N CYS A 13 4.81 8.31 1.88
CA CYS A 13 5.59 7.16 1.43
C CYS A 13 7.07 7.40 1.65
N LEU A 14 7.74 6.54 2.42
CA LEU A 14 9.17 6.68 2.70
C LEU A 14 10.08 6.25 1.52
N GLU A 15 9.51 5.70 0.44
CA GLU A 15 10.29 5.29 -0.75
C GLU A 15 10.28 6.31 -1.87
N CYS A 16 9.24 7.15 -1.94
CA CYS A 16 9.09 8.13 -3.03
C CYS A 16 8.69 9.52 -2.55
N ASP A 17 8.62 9.73 -1.23
CA ASP A 17 8.26 11.00 -0.59
C ASP A 17 6.92 11.60 -1.03
N LYS A 18 6.03 10.74 -1.55
CA LYS A 18 4.69 11.12 -1.97
C LYS A 18 3.67 10.87 -0.88
N GLU A 19 2.79 11.84 -0.69
CA GLU A 19 1.61 11.71 0.15
C GLU A 19 0.56 10.82 -0.54
N PHE A 20 -0.07 9.94 0.23
CA PHE A 20 -1.12 9.05 -0.26
C PHE A 20 -2.12 8.69 0.83
N LYS A 21 -3.31 8.25 0.41
CA LYS A 21 -4.31 7.68 1.32
C LYS A 21 -4.05 6.19 1.49
N ASN A 22 -3.80 5.75 2.72
CA ASN A 22 -3.51 4.34 3.01
C ASN A 22 -4.78 3.52 3.22
N GLU A 23 -5.69 3.54 2.24
CA GLU A 23 -6.97 2.81 2.32
C GLU A 23 -6.76 1.29 2.40
N LEU A 24 -5.69 0.80 1.78
CA LEU A 24 -5.33 -0.62 1.75
C LEU A 24 -4.57 -1.08 3.01
N LYS A 25 -4.22 -0.16 3.93
CA LYS A 25 -3.40 -0.42 5.12
C LYS A 25 -2.10 -1.16 4.81
N LEU A 26 -1.40 -0.72 3.77
CA LEU A 26 -0.12 -1.27 3.32
C LEU A 26 1.04 -0.37 3.75
N ALA A 27 2.23 -0.95 3.87
CA ALA A 27 3.46 -0.22 4.17
C ALA A 27 3.99 0.61 2.99
N VAL A 28 3.38 0.52 1.81
CA VAL A 28 3.81 1.20 0.57
C VAL A 28 2.65 2.00 -0.01
N CYS A 29 2.97 3.07 -0.72
CA CYS A 29 1.98 3.83 -1.46
C CYS A 29 1.47 3.07 -2.70
N PRO A 30 0.32 3.48 -3.28
CA PRO A 30 -0.24 2.85 -4.48
C PRO A 30 0.72 2.81 -5.68
N GLU A 31 1.61 3.80 -5.81
CA GLU A 31 2.60 3.82 -6.90
C GLU A 31 3.72 2.79 -6.67
N CYS A 32 4.28 2.72 -5.46
CA CYS A 32 5.28 1.71 -5.11
C CYS A 32 4.67 0.31 -5.10
N LEU A 33 3.39 0.18 -4.73
CA LEU A 33 2.66 -1.09 -4.81
C LEU A 33 2.61 -1.64 -6.23
N LYS A 34 2.43 -0.80 -7.26
CA LYS A 34 2.46 -1.25 -8.66
C LYS A 34 3.81 -1.85 -9.03
N LYS A 35 4.91 -1.23 -8.60
CA LYS A 35 6.26 -1.76 -8.81
C LYS A 35 6.46 -3.10 -8.09
N GLU A 36 6.01 -3.20 -6.84
CA GLU A 36 6.05 -4.45 -6.07
C GLU A 36 5.20 -5.56 -6.73
N ILE A 37 4.04 -5.22 -7.31
CA ILE A 37 3.21 -6.18 -8.07
C ILE A 37 3.97 -6.70 -9.29
N GLU A 38 4.60 -5.82 -10.07
CA GLU A 38 5.39 -6.23 -11.24
C GLU A 38 6.59 -7.09 -10.86
N ASN A 39 7.28 -6.73 -9.78
CA ASN A 39 8.37 -7.53 -9.22
C ASN A 39 7.88 -8.91 -8.77
N TYR A 40 6.74 -8.97 -8.08
CA TYR A 40 6.13 -10.23 -7.63
C TYR A 40 5.73 -11.13 -8.81
N LYS A 41 5.19 -10.55 -9.89
CA LYS A 41 4.90 -11.29 -11.14
C LYS A 41 6.16 -11.88 -11.78
N LYS A 42 7.31 -11.23 -11.62
CA LYS A 42 8.62 -11.73 -12.08
C LYS A 42 9.26 -12.73 -11.11
N GLY A 43 8.58 -13.09 -10.01
CA GLY A 43 9.09 -13.99 -8.98
C GLY A 43 9.98 -13.32 -7.93
N ILE A 44 10.10 -11.99 -7.94
CA ILE A 44 10.87 -11.25 -6.95
C ILE A 44 9.99 -11.01 -5.72
N PRO A 45 10.40 -11.43 -4.51
CA PRO A 45 9.61 -11.25 -3.32
C PRO A 45 9.48 -9.76 -2.95
N PRO A 46 8.31 -9.31 -2.49
CA PRO A 46 8.10 -7.93 -2.02
C PRO A 46 8.94 -7.65 -0.79
N LYS A 47 9.38 -6.40 -0.63
CA LYS A 47 10.21 -5.98 0.52
C LYS A 47 9.43 -6.01 1.83
N TYR A 48 8.14 -5.71 1.78
CA TYR A 48 7.30 -5.57 2.97
C TYR A 48 6.36 -6.77 3.14
N VAL A 49 6.27 -7.28 4.37
CA VAL A 49 5.40 -8.42 4.72
C VAL A 49 3.92 -8.09 4.44
N THR A 50 3.48 -6.86 4.72
CA THR A 50 2.11 -6.41 4.43
C THR A 50 1.79 -6.49 2.94
N VAL A 51 2.75 -6.14 2.08
CA VAL A 51 2.61 -6.21 0.63
C VAL A 51 2.58 -7.67 0.18
N SER A 52 3.47 -8.51 0.71
CA SER A 52 3.45 -9.95 0.45
C SER A 52 2.12 -10.61 0.80
N LEU A 53 1.56 -10.29 1.98
CA LEU A 53 0.26 -10.80 2.41
C LEU A 53 -0.87 -10.31 1.49
N PHE A 54 -0.84 -9.03 1.11
CA PHE A 54 -1.80 -8.45 0.19
C PHE A 54 -1.77 -9.12 -1.19
N LEU A 55 -0.58 -9.34 -1.75
CA LEU A 55 -0.41 -9.97 -3.06
C LEU A 55 -0.75 -11.46 -3.06
N LYS A 56 -0.50 -12.16 -1.95
CA LYS A 56 -0.94 -13.55 -1.78
C LYS A 56 -2.47 -13.65 -1.64
N LYS A 57 -3.09 -12.72 -0.90
CA LYS A 57 -4.54 -12.70 -0.69
C LYS A 57 -5.31 -12.26 -1.94
N ASN A 58 -4.72 -11.42 -2.78
CA ASN A 58 -5.28 -10.98 -4.07
C ASN A 58 -4.87 -11.89 -5.25
N LYS A 59 -4.30 -13.08 -5.00
CA LYS A 59 -4.28 -14.14 -6.02
C LYS A 59 -5.72 -14.66 -6.21
N ALA A 60 -6.49 -13.91 -7.01
CA ALA A 60 -7.56 -14.45 -7.84
C ALA A 60 -6.92 -15.07 -9.10
#